data_AF-A0A8B6ETJ7-F1
#
_entry.id   AF-A0A8B6ETJ7-F1
#
_cell.length_a   1.000
_cell.length_b   1.000
_cell.length_c   1.000
_cell.angle_alpha   90.00
_cell.angle_beta   90.00
_cell.angle_gamma   90.00
#
_symmetry.space_group_name_H-M   'P 1'
#
loop_
_entity.id
_entity.type
_entity.pdbx_description
1 polymer ?
#
loop_
_entity_poly.entity_id
_entity_poly.type
_entity_poly.pdbx_seq_one_letter_code
_entity_poly.pdbx_strand_id
1 'polypeptide(L)'
;MFSRRIIRSAPSFKLNGFIKKNIHQSSVRHNSKVYELRVYQIKPESVKPFMELSKEWLHLRTQHSVLIGYWTSEIGGINDMVHIWEYDSLDHRAKVRQALASDASWIANYFGKILPMMTRQENSLLVPNGEVNLNQQDLKGVYELEVFNGKTVDRPDDKLLGSFTGLIGPLNTACNLWFHKSVDDMVDSLKKVNTKGSTATGHSRLLMPTPWSPLK
;
A
#
# COMPACT_ATOMS: atom_id res chain seq x y z
N MET A 1 13.62 -18.53 86.71
CA MET A 1 12.50 -19.15 87.46
C MET A 1 11.23 -19.06 86.60
N PHE A 2 10.57 -20.20 86.36
CA PHE A 2 9.20 -20.43 85.84
C PHE A 2 8.80 -19.82 84.46
N SER A 3 8.54 -20.58 83.39
CA SER A 3 7.55 -21.67 83.08
C SER A 3 6.23 -21.18 82.44
N ARG A 4 6.12 -21.45 81.12
CA ARG A 4 4.99 -21.87 80.24
C ARG A 4 3.54 -21.35 80.45
N ARG A 5 2.91 -20.90 79.35
CA ARG A 5 1.79 -21.57 78.59
C ARG A 5 1.38 -20.75 77.34
N ILE A 6 1.58 -21.26 76.11
CA ILE A 6 0.61 -21.90 75.17
C ILE A 6 -0.61 -21.05 74.79
N ILE A 7 -0.70 -20.61 73.52
CA ILE A 7 -1.96 -20.57 72.72
C ILE A 7 -1.64 -20.98 71.26
N ARG A 8 -2.62 -21.65 70.66
CA ARG A 8 -2.59 -22.61 69.56
C ARG A 8 -2.58 -21.99 68.15
N SER A 9 -2.08 -22.77 67.20
CA SER A 9 -2.03 -22.57 65.75
C SER A 9 -3.42 -22.44 65.09
N ALA A 10 -3.57 -21.50 64.14
CA ALA A 10 -4.67 -21.46 63.17
C ALA A 10 -4.16 -21.85 61.76
N PRO A 11 -4.98 -22.49 60.90
CA PRO A 11 -4.51 -23.20 59.72
C PRO A 11 -4.41 -22.32 58.46
N SER A 12 -3.42 -22.66 57.64
CA SER A 12 -3.19 -22.16 56.28
C SER A 12 -4.31 -22.56 55.32
N PHE A 13 -4.96 -21.57 54.70
CA PHE A 13 -5.83 -21.79 53.55
C PHE A 13 -4.98 -21.86 52.26
N LYS A 14 -5.01 -23.02 51.61
CA LYS A 14 -4.55 -23.20 50.23
C LYS A 14 -5.68 -22.76 49.29
N LEU A 15 -5.35 -21.93 48.30
CA LEU A 15 -6.14 -21.80 47.07
C LEU A 15 -5.34 -22.41 45.92
N ASN A 16 -5.73 -23.63 45.53
CA ASN A 16 -5.23 -24.28 44.32
C ASN A 16 -6.04 -23.78 43.11
N GLY A 17 -5.33 -23.44 42.03
CA GLY A 17 -5.68 -23.92 40.70
C GLY A 17 -6.35 -22.96 39.72
N PHE A 18 -5.67 -22.82 38.57
CA PHE A 18 -6.18 -22.46 37.23
C PHE A 18 -6.62 -20.99 37.05
N ILE A 19 -6.06 -20.19 36.15
CA ILE A 19 -5.89 -20.41 34.70
C ILE A 19 -4.58 -19.74 34.23
N LYS A 20 -3.66 -20.52 33.63
CA LYS A 20 -2.62 -19.95 32.76
C LYS A 20 -3.31 -19.49 31.48
N LYS A 21 -3.54 -18.18 31.32
CA LYS A 21 -3.84 -17.62 30.01
C LYS A 21 -2.59 -17.78 29.15
N ASN A 22 -2.62 -18.74 28.24
CA ASN A 22 -1.76 -18.76 27.07
C ASN A 22 -2.02 -17.46 26.30
N ILE A 23 -1.17 -16.46 26.52
CA ILE A 23 -1.04 -15.35 25.60
C ILE A 23 -0.32 -15.97 24.39
N HIS A 24 -1.12 -16.42 23.41
CA HIS A 24 -0.64 -16.45 22.04
C HIS A 24 -0.30 -15.01 21.70
N GLN A 25 0.97 -14.67 21.90
CA GLN A 25 1.58 -13.50 21.30
C GLN A 25 1.63 -13.81 19.80
N SER A 26 0.51 -13.60 19.11
CA SER A 26 0.51 -13.47 17.67
C SER A 26 1.48 -12.34 17.39
N SER A 27 2.65 -12.68 16.86
CA SER A 27 3.62 -11.71 16.39
C SER A 27 3.01 -11.00 15.19
N VAL A 28 2.19 -9.97 15.44
CA VAL A 28 1.86 -8.98 14.42
C VAL A 28 3.20 -8.36 14.07
N ARG A 29 3.78 -8.76 12.93
CA ARG A 29 4.93 -8.07 12.37
C ARG A 29 4.45 -6.64 12.13
N HIS A 30 4.92 -5.69 12.94
CA HIS A 30 4.87 -4.30 12.55
C HIS A 30 5.68 -4.22 11.25
N ASN A 31 4.99 -4.18 10.12
CA ASN A 31 5.62 -3.97 8.84
C ASN A 31 6.13 -2.53 8.87
N SER A 32 7.41 -2.33 9.20
CA SER A 32 8.03 -1.03 9.40
C SER A 32 8.17 -0.23 8.09
N LYS A 33 7.78 -0.82 6.97
CA LYS A 33 7.84 -0.21 5.64
C LYS A 33 6.84 0.92 5.50
N VAL A 34 7.21 1.91 4.70
CA VAL A 34 6.32 2.96 4.22
C VAL A 34 6.23 2.87 2.71
N TYR A 35 5.08 3.25 2.16
CA TYR A 35 4.80 3.18 0.74
C TYR A 35 4.54 4.58 0.20
N GLU A 36 4.94 4.84 -1.03
CA GLU A 36 4.65 6.08 -1.72
C GLU A 36 3.78 5.79 -2.95
N LEU A 37 2.51 6.22 -2.89
CA LEU A 37 1.67 6.31 -4.07
C LEU A 37 2.01 7.59 -4.82
N ARG A 38 2.18 7.50 -6.13
CA ARG A 38 2.36 8.67 -7.00
C ARG A 38 1.43 8.55 -8.20
N VAL A 39 0.85 9.68 -8.59
CA VAL A 39 -0.06 9.80 -9.72
C VAL A 39 0.40 10.98 -10.57
N TYR A 40 0.76 10.72 -11.82
CA TYR A 40 1.14 11.75 -12.77
C TYR A 40 0.12 11.82 -13.89
N GLN A 41 -0.45 12.99 -14.12
CA GLN A 41 -1.25 13.22 -15.31
C GLN A 41 -0.32 13.60 -16.45
N ILE A 42 -0.33 12.79 -17.51
CA ILE A 42 0.51 12.98 -18.70
C ILE A 42 -0.32 13.71 -19.76
N LYS A 43 0.33 14.62 -20.49
CA LYS A 43 -0.27 15.24 -21.68
C LYS A 43 -0.68 14.15 -22.68
N PRO A 44 -1.87 14.19 -23.28
CA PRO A 44 -2.35 13.13 -24.17
C PRO A 44 -1.36 12.77 -25.28
N GLU A 45 -0.74 13.77 -25.92
CA GLU A 45 0.24 13.59 -26.99
C GLU A 45 1.57 12.97 -26.52
N SER A 46 1.83 12.99 -25.21
CA SER A 46 3.09 12.54 -24.62
C SER A 46 3.00 11.17 -23.94
N VAL A 47 1.83 10.52 -23.89
CA VAL A 47 1.66 9.23 -23.21
C VAL A 47 2.61 8.17 -23.75
N LYS A 48 2.69 8.01 -25.07
CA LYS A 48 3.58 7.03 -25.71
C LYS A 48 5.07 7.30 -25.44
N PRO A 49 5.64 8.49 -25.74
CA PRO A 49 7.06 8.74 -25.47
C PRO A 49 7.40 8.68 -23.97
N PHE A 50 6.47 9.08 -23.08
CA PHE A 50 6.64 8.93 -21.63
C PHE A 50 6.81 7.46 -21.24
N MET A 51 5.99 6.57 -21.81
CA MET A 51 6.02 5.14 -21.55
C MET A 51 7.31 4.48 -22.06
N GLU A 52 7.76 4.86 -23.25
CA GLU A 52 9.02 4.37 -23.83
C GLU A 52 10.23 4.77 -22.97
N LEU A 53 10.32 6.05 -22.57
CA LEU A 53 11.36 6.53 -21.68
C LEU A 53 11.31 5.85 -20.31
N SER A 54 10.11 5.62 -19.77
CA SER A 54 9.94 4.94 -18.48
C SER A 54 10.39 3.49 -18.54
N LYS A 55 10.03 2.76 -19.61
CA LYS A 55 10.50 1.40 -19.82
C LYS A 55 12.02 1.32 -19.89
N GLU A 56 12.64 2.27 -20.58
CA GLU A 56 14.08 2.27 -20.84
C GLU A 56 14.88 2.64 -19.59
N TRP A 57 14.48 3.69 -18.86
CA TRP A 57 15.35 4.32 -17.86
C TRP A 57 14.91 4.18 -16.40
N LEU A 58 13.72 3.67 -16.13
CA LEU A 58 13.23 3.54 -14.74
C LEU A 58 14.12 2.61 -13.89
N HIS A 59 14.89 1.72 -14.54
CA HIS A 59 15.83 0.82 -13.87
C HIS A 59 16.84 1.56 -12.98
N LEU A 60 17.22 2.80 -13.35
CA LEU A 60 18.09 3.65 -12.53
C LEU A 60 17.49 3.94 -11.15
N ARG A 61 16.16 4.11 -11.05
CA ARG A 61 15.47 4.26 -9.76
C ARG A 61 15.25 2.93 -9.06
N THR A 62 14.98 1.85 -9.79
CA THR A 62 14.73 0.55 -9.15
C THR A 62 15.98 -0.07 -8.53
N GLN A 63 17.18 0.43 -8.88
CA GLN A 63 18.42 0.14 -8.16
C GLN A 63 18.44 0.68 -6.72
N HIS A 64 17.65 1.71 -6.43
CA HIS A 64 17.62 2.39 -5.13
C HIS A 64 16.33 2.15 -4.33
N SER A 65 15.23 1.77 -4.99
CA SER A 65 13.94 1.61 -4.33
C SER A 65 13.11 0.51 -4.99
N VAL A 66 12.31 -0.18 -4.17
CA VAL A 66 11.47 -1.28 -4.64
C VAL A 66 10.22 -0.70 -5.31
N LEU A 67 10.05 -0.99 -6.59
CA LEU A 67 8.82 -0.72 -7.32
C LEU A 67 7.83 -1.85 -7.01
N ILE A 68 6.66 -1.49 -6.48
CA ILE A 68 5.58 -2.45 -6.24
C ILE A 68 4.80 -2.69 -7.52
N GLY A 69 4.42 -1.61 -8.21
CA GLY A 69 3.78 -1.72 -9.50
C GLY A 69 3.68 -0.37 -10.18
N TYR A 70 3.44 -0.45 -11.49
CA TYR A 70 3.35 0.69 -12.38
C TYR A 70 2.21 0.42 -13.37
N TRP A 71 1.27 1.35 -13.44
CA TRP A 71 0.04 1.19 -14.20
C TRP A 71 -0.28 2.45 -15.00
N THR A 72 -1.02 2.25 -16.09
CA THR A 72 -1.82 3.31 -16.72
C THR A 72 -3.23 3.23 -16.17
N SER A 73 -3.86 4.37 -15.93
CA SER A 73 -5.28 4.43 -15.56
C SER A 73 -6.16 4.48 -16.81
N GLU A 74 -7.05 3.50 -16.94
CA GLU A 74 -7.98 3.34 -18.07
C GLU A 74 -9.30 4.07 -17.80
N ILE A 75 -9.84 3.94 -16.58
CA ILE A 75 -11.09 4.59 -16.13
C ILE A 75 -10.86 5.22 -14.76
N GLY A 76 -11.39 6.42 -14.54
CA GLY A 76 -11.24 7.16 -13.26
C GLY A 76 -10.04 8.11 -13.22
N GLY A 77 -9.36 8.30 -14.35
CA GLY A 77 -8.23 9.24 -14.50
C GLY A 77 -7.46 8.96 -15.78
N ILE A 78 -7.98 9.38 -16.94
CA ILE A 78 -7.35 9.08 -18.24
C ILE A 78 -6.01 9.82 -18.34
N ASN A 79 -5.02 9.15 -18.93
CA ASN A 79 -3.62 9.59 -19.04
C ASN A 79 -2.88 9.71 -17.69
N ASP A 80 -3.46 9.19 -16.60
CA ASP A 80 -2.73 9.08 -15.34
C ASP A 80 -1.79 7.86 -15.35
N MET A 81 -0.54 8.10 -14.96
CA MET A 81 0.45 7.08 -14.62
C MET A 81 0.45 6.91 -13.11
N VAL A 82 0.15 5.70 -12.65
CA VAL A 82 0.03 5.37 -11.24
C VAL A 82 1.14 4.41 -10.86
N HIS A 83 1.86 4.68 -9.79
CA HIS A 83 2.90 3.76 -9.33
C HIS A 83 3.13 3.84 -7.82
N ILE A 84 3.40 2.68 -7.23
CA ILE A 84 3.63 2.51 -5.80
C ILE A 84 5.07 2.07 -5.56
N TRP A 85 5.74 2.72 -4.61
CA TRP A 85 7.12 2.44 -4.21
C TRP A 85 7.18 2.05 -2.74
N GLU A 86 7.99 1.06 -2.38
CA GLU A 86 8.25 0.67 -0.99
C GLU A 86 9.58 1.24 -0.49
N TYR A 87 9.59 1.69 0.76
CA TYR A 87 10.75 2.21 1.46
C TYR A 87 10.82 1.65 2.89
N ASP A 88 12.03 1.56 3.44
CA ASP A 88 12.24 1.17 4.85
C ASP A 88 11.75 2.24 5.83
N SER A 89 11.85 3.50 5.43
CA SER A 89 11.47 4.68 6.21
C SER A 89 11.40 5.92 5.31
N LEU A 90 10.87 7.03 5.84
CA LEU A 90 10.94 8.32 5.16
C LEU A 90 12.36 8.83 4.94
N ASP A 91 13.29 8.52 5.85
CA ASP A 91 14.70 8.87 5.69
C ASP A 91 15.36 8.08 4.57
N HIS A 92 15.04 6.78 4.45
CA HIS A 92 15.48 5.98 3.31
C HIS A 92 14.92 6.58 2.01
N ARG A 93 13.61 6.91 1.97
CA ARG A 93 13.01 7.60 0.82
C ARG A 93 13.76 8.90 0.48
N ALA A 94 14.07 9.74 1.46
CA ALA A 94 14.76 11.01 1.25
C ALA A 94 16.16 10.79 0.63
N LYS A 95 16.93 9.81 1.14
CA LYS A 95 18.24 9.43 0.59
C LYS A 95 18.14 8.95 -0.86
N VAL A 96 17.16 8.10 -1.18
CA VAL A 96 16.93 7.64 -2.57
C VAL A 96 16.61 8.82 -3.49
N ARG A 97 15.74 9.73 -3.05
CA ARG A 97 15.38 10.91 -3.84
C ARG A 97 16.58 11.85 -4.05
N GLN A 98 17.44 12.01 -3.04
CA GLN A 98 18.67 12.78 -3.14
C GLN A 98 19.66 12.14 -4.12
N ALA A 99 19.89 10.82 -4.04
CA ALA A 99 20.77 10.11 -4.96
C ALA A 99 20.34 10.30 -6.42
N LEU A 100 19.04 10.14 -6.71
CA LEU A 100 18.50 10.37 -8.05
C LEU A 100 18.59 11.83 -8.51
N ALA A 101 18.49 12.79 -7.59
CA ALA A 101 18.66 14.21 -7.90
C ALA A 101 20.13 14.59 -8.17
N SER A 102 21.09 13.71 -7.87
CA SER A 102 22.51 13.89 -8.17
C SER A 102 23.01 13.00 -9.31
N ASP A 103 22.18 12.08 -9.81
CA ASP A 103 22.52 11.19 -10.92
C ASP A 103 22.31 11.91 -12.27
N ALA A 104 23.43 12.20 -12.94
CA ALA A 104 23.43 12.87 -14.24
C ALA A 104 22.70 12.08 -15.33
N SER A 105 22.76 10.75 -15.31
CA SER A 105 22.07 9.89 -16.27
C SER A 105 20.57 9.87 -16.00
N TRP A 106 20.15 9.79 -14.74
CA TRP A 106 18.73 9.93 -14.37
C TRP A 106 18.16 11.27 -14.86
N ILE A 107 18.88 12.37 -14.64
CA ILE A 107 18.43 13.71 -15.03
C ILE A 107 18.40 13.86 -16.54
N ALA A 108 19.52 13.59 -17.23
CA ALA A 108 19.67 13.88 -18.66
C ALA A 108 18.87 12.92 -19.54
N ASN A 109 18.82 11.64 -19.18
CA ASN A 109 18.21 10.62 -20.05
C ASN A 109 16.74 10.37 -19.75
N TYR A 110 16.28 10.64 -18.51
CA TYR A 110 14.93 10.33 -18.10
C TYR A 110 14.17 11.52 -17.52
N PHE A 111 14.47 11.93 -16.28
CA PHE A 111 13.62 12.85 -15.52
C PHE A 111 13.47 14.21 -16.20
N GLY A 112 14.56 14.76 -16.75
CA GLY A 112 14.52 16.03 -17.50
C GLY A 112 13.68 15.96 -18.77
N LYS A 113 13.58 14.77 -19.40
CA LYS A 113 12.76 14.57 -20.61
C LYS A 113 11.29 14.36 -20.30
N ILE A 114 10.96 13.61 -19.26
CA ILE A 114 9.56 13.32 -18.90
C ILE A 114 8.88 14.47 -18.17
N LEU A 115 9.62 15.34 -17.46
CA LEU A 115 9.05 16.44 -16.70
C LEU A 115 8.13 17.36 -17.53
N PRO A 116 8.50 17.85 -18.74
CA PRO A 116 7.61 18.68 -19.56
C PRO A 116 6.42 17.93 -20.15
N MET A 117 6.38 16.60 -20.06
CA MET A 117 5.28 15.76 -20.56
C MET A 117 4.11 15.67 -19.56
N MET A 118 4.29 16.13 -18.32
CA MET A 118 3.28 16.04 -17.27
C MET A 118 2.49 17.35 -17.13
N THR A 119 1.19 17.26 -16.89
CA THR A 119 0.34 18.40 -16.51
C THR A 119 0.16 18.52 -15.00
N ARG A 120 0.23 17.39 -14.28
CA ARG A 120 0.04 17.33 -12.81
C ARG A 120 0.87 16.20 -12.22
N GLN A 121 1.38 16.41 -11.01
CA GLN A 121 2.04 15.38 -10.21
C GLN A 121 1.54 15.43 -8.77
N GLU A 122 1.11 14.29 -8.27
CA GLU A 122 0.72 14.12 -6.87
C GLU A 122 1.40 12.89 -6.28
N ASN A 123 1.62 12.93 -4.97
CA ASN A 123 2.06 11.77 -4.22
C ASN A 123 1.44 11.75 -2.82
N SER A 124 1.47 10.58 -2.20
CA SER A 124 1.02 10.39 -0.82
C SER A 124 1.88 9.35 -0.14
N LEU A 125 2.16 9.58 1.13
CA LEU A 125 2.81 8.62 1.99
C LEU A 125 1.75 7.72 2.62
N LEU A 126 1.95 6.42 2.45
CA LEU A 126 1.03 5.37 2.86
C LEU A 126 1.72 4.46 3.88
N VAL A 127 0.96 3.98 4.86
CA VAL A 127 1.37 2.91 5.78
C VAL A 127 0.41 1.74 5.68
N PRO A 128 0.86 0.48 5.78
CA PRO A 128 -0.01 -0.68 5.80
C PRO A 128 -1.09 -0.59 6.88
N ASN A 129 -2.33 -0.92 6.52
CA ASN A 129 -3.46 -1.05 7.42
C ASN A 129 -4.05 -2.46 7.33
N GLY A 130 -3.28 -3.44 7.83
CA GLY A 130 -3.61 -4.86 7.74
C GLY A 130 -2.58 -5.65 6.94
N GLU A 131 -3.02 -6.79 6.41
CA GLU A 131 -2.16 -7.66 5.60
C GLU A 131 -1.93 -7.07 4.21
N VAL A 132 -0.67 -7.11 3.76
CA VAL A 132 -0.23 -6.56 2.48
C VAL A 132 0.48 -7.67 1.71
N ASN A 133 -0.14 -8.09 0.61
CA ASN A 133 0.20 -9.22 -0.23
C ASN A 133 0.73 -8.74 -1.59
N LEU A 134 1.77 -7.90 -1.58
CA LEU A 134 2.33 -7.27 -2.79
C LEU A 134 3.43 -8.10 -3.48
N ASN A 135 3.96 -9.13 -2.82
CA ASN A 135 4.98 -10.01 -3.38
C ASN A 135 4.34 -11.21 -4.09
N GLN A 136 3.52 -10.94 -5.10
CA GLN A 136 2.81 -11.94 -5.89
C GLN A 136 3.42 -12.03 -7.29
N GLN A 137 3.58 -13.23 -7.81
CA GLN A 137 4.03 -13.47 -9.19
C GLN A 137 2.83 -13.90 -10.05
N ASP A 138 2.93 -13.67 -11.36
CA ASP A 138 1.99 -14.15 -12.38
C ASP A 138 0.53 -13.68 -12.22
N LEU A 139 0.32 -12.45 -11.72
CA LEU A 139 -1.00 -11.84 -11.61
C LEU A 139 -1.47 -11.24 -12.94
N LYS A 140 -1.88 -12.11 -13.86
CA LYS A 140 -2.44 -11.72 -15.16
C LYS A 140 -3.87 -11.21 -15.00
N GLY A 141 -4.04 -9.89 -15.02
CA GLY A 141 -5.35 -9.27 -14.85
C GLY A 141 -5.29 -7.75 -14.80
N VAL A 142 -6.29 -7.16 -14.15
CA VAL A 142 -6.44 -5.71 -13.96
C VAL A 142 -6.49 -5.37 -12.48
N TYR A 143 -6.26 -4.11 -12.16
CA TYR A 143 -6.19 -3.65 -10.78
C TYR A 143 -7.21 -2.54 -10.55
N GLU A 144 -7.74 -2.49 -9.34
CA GLU A 144 -8.58 -1.39 -8.88
C GLU A 144 -7.85 -0.66 -7.74
N LEU A 145 -7.62 0.64 -7.91
CA LEU A 145 -7.09 1.48 -6.86
C LEU A 145 -8.21 2.36 -6.29
N GLU A 146 -8.63 2.07 -5.07
CA GLU A 146 -9.58 2.91 -4.33
C GLU A 146 -8.82 3.89 -3.43
N VAL A 147 -9.29 5.14 -3.40
CA VAL A 147 -8.82 6.18 -2.50
C VAL A 147 -10.04 6.88 -1.91
N PHE A 148 -10.28 6.71 -0.61
CA PHE A 148 -11.53 7.13 0.01
C PHE A 148 -11.38 7.50 1.49
N ASN A 149 -12.32 8.28 2.00
CA ASN A 149 -12.46 8.60 3.41
C ASN A 149 -13.58 7.72 3.99
N GLY A 150 -13.26 6.86 4.96
CA GLY A 150 -14.24 5.96 5.58
C GLY A 150 -13.68 4.58 5.87
N LYS A 151 -14.58 3.61 6.02
CA LYS A 151 -14.22 2.20 6.24
C LYS A 151 -14.20 1.44 4.92
N THR A 152 -13.25 0.53 4.78
CA THR A 152 -13.25 -0.46 3.69
C THR A 152 -14.56 -1.23 3.71
N VAL A 153 -15.17 -1.37 2.54
CA VAL A 153 -16.34 -2.22 2.35
C VAL A 153 -15.88 -3.65 2.14
N ASP A 154 -16.59 -4.60 2.73
CA ASP A 154 -16.28 -6.02 2.57
C ASP A 154 -16.57 -6.50 1.15
N ARG A 155 -15.59 -7.19 0.54
CA ARG A 155 -15.60 -7.67 -0.84
C ARG A 155 -14.98 -9.08 -0.86
N PRO A 156 -15.70 -10.11 -0.37
CA PRO A 156 -15.13 -11.43 -0.10
C PRO A 156 -14.73 -12.20 -1.37
N ASP A 157 -15.34 -11.86 -2.52
CA ASP A 157 -15.02 -12.46 -3.81
C ASP A 157 -13.72 -11.88 -4.42
N ASP A 158 -13.25 -10.74 -3.91
CA ASP A 158 -12.16 -9.96 -4.51
C ASP A 158 -10.82 -10.21 -3.82
N LYS A 159 -9.75 -10.16 -4.62
CA LYS A 159 -8.39 -10.31 -4.11
C LYS A 159 -7.82 -8.95 -3.69
N LEU A 160 -7.90 -8.64 -2.39
CA LEU A 160 -7.20 -7.50 -1.80
C LEU A 160 -5.68 -7.76 -1.77
N LEU A 161 -4.91 -6.95 -2.49
CA LEU A 161 -3.44 -7.02 -2.47
C LEU A 161 -2.84 -6.15 -1.38
N GLY A 162 -3.49 -5.06 -1.01
CA GLY A 162 -3.05 -4.24 0.11
C GLY A 162 -4.06 -3.19 0.49
N SER A 163 -4.17 -2.94 1.79
CA SER A 163 -4.88 -1.80 2.36
C SER A 163 -3.89 -0.91 3.08
N PHE A 164 -4.03 0.40 2.89
CA PHE A 164 -3.13 1.41 3.42
C PHE A 164 -3.89 2.59 3.99
N THR A 165 -3.26 3.28 4.94
CA THR A 165 -3.70 4.57 5.45
C THR A 165 -2.76 5.66 4.96
N GLY A 166 -3.32 6.75 4.45
CA GLY A 166 -2.59 7.96 4.10
C GLY A 166 -2.11 8.70 5.35
N LEU A 167 -0.80 8.89 5.46
CA LEU A 167 -0.16 9.61 6.56
C LEU A 167 0.17 11.06 6.18
N ILE A 168 0.62 11.28 4.94
CA ILE A 168 0.90 12.60 4.38
C ILE A 168 0.33 12.67 2.96
N GLY A 169 -0.36 13.77 2.66
CA GLY A 169 -1.20 13.93 1.47
C GLY A 169 -2.64 14.23 1.88
N PRO A 170 -3.64 13.76 1.13
CA PRO A 170 -5.04 13.81 1.57
C PRO A 170 -5.21 13.18 2.96
N LEU A 171 -5.81 13.93 3.88
CA LEU A 171 -5.98 13.51 5.28
C LEU A 171 -7.15 12.53 5.41
N ASN A 172 -7.06 11.64 6.39
CA ASN A 172 -8.10 10.65 6.73
C ASN A 172 -8.47 9.71 5.56
N THR A 173 -7.52 9.45 4.68
CA THR A 173 -7.71 8.66 3.47
C THR A 173 -7.22 7.23 3.66
N ALA A 174 -8.05 6.27 3.29
CA ALA A 174 -7.69 4.88 3.08
C ALA A 174 -7.42 4.63 1.59
N CYS A 175 -6.51 3.71 1.31
CA CYS A 175 -6.17 3.30 -0.03
C CYS A 175 -6.17 1.78 -0.13
N ASN A 176 -6.97 1.22 -1.03
CA ASN A 176 -7.00 -0.22 -1.29
C ASN A 176 -6.52 -0.50 -2.71
N LEU A 177 -5.72 -1.54 -2.87
CA LEU A 177 -5.32 -2.08 -4.16
C LEU A 177 -5.91 -3.48 -4.30
N TRP A 178 -6.84 -3.64 -5.22
CA TRP A 178 -7.47 -4.92 -5.54
C TRP A 178 -6.94 -5.47 -6.86
N PHE A 179 -6.96 -6.80 -6.98
CA PHE A 179 -6.70 -7.51 -8.21
C PHE A 179 -7.95 -8.23 -8.71
N HIS A 180 -8.17 -8.16 -10.02
CA HIS A 180 -9.27 -8.81 -10.72
C HIS A 180 -8.75 -9.53 -11.95
N LYS A 181 -9.34 -10.68 -12.31
CA LYS A 181 -8.86 -11.49 -13.45
C LYS A 181 -9.11 -10.81 -14.79
N SER A 182 -10.15 -9.98 -14.86
CA SER A 182 -10.53 -9.21 -16.05
C SER A 182 -11.32 -7.97 -15.63
N VAL A 183 -11.59 -7.08 -16.59
CA VAL A 183 -12.47 -5.91 -16.36
C VAL A 183 -13.90 -6.37 -16.04
N ASP A 184 -14.40 -7.41 -16.71
CA ASP A 184 -15.75 -7.93 -16.44
C ASP A 184 -15.86 -8.55 -15.05
N ASP A 185 -14.83 -9.28 -14.60
CA ASP A 185 -14.73 -9.84 -13.24
C ASP A 185 -14.81 -8.73 -12.18
N MET A 186 -14.06 -7.64 -12.38
CA MET A 186 -14.13 -6.45 -11.54
C MET A 186 -15.54 -5.85 -11.52
N VAL A 187 -16.14 -5.62 -12.69
CA VAL A 187 -17.45 -4.99 -12.81
C VAL A 187 -18.55 -5.85 -12.17
N ASP A 188 -18.52 -7.16 -12.38
CA ASP A 188 -19.50 -8.08 -11.81
C ASP A 188 -19.36 -8.20 -10.30
N SER A 189 -18.15 -8.12 -9.76
CA SER A 189 -17.95 -8.00 -8.32
C SER A 189 -18.49 -6.67 -7.77
N LEU A 190 -18.14 -5.55 -8.39
CA LEU A 190 -18.59 -4.21 -7.98
C LEU A 190 -20.12 -4.07 -7.94
N LYS A 191 -20.84 -4.72 -8.87
CA LYS A 191 -22.32 -4.74 -8.88
C LYS A 191 -22.92 -5.46 -7.66
N LYS A 192 -22.19 -6.38 -7.02
CA LYS A 192 -22.64 -7.12 -5.83
C LYS A 192 -22.36 -6.36 -4.52
N VAL A 193 -21.48 -5.37 -4.55
CA VAL A 193 -21.08 -4.63 -3.35
C VAL A 193 -22.27 -3.90 -2.75
N ASN A 194 -22.63 -4.24 -1.51
CA ASN A 194 -23.69 -3.57 -0.80
C ASN A 194 -23.19 -2.25 -0.19
N THR A 195 -23.56 -1.14 -0.80
CA THR A 195 -23.19 0.21 -0.34
C THR A 195 -24.23 0.84 0.60
N LYS A 196 -25.34 0.15 0.91
CA LYS A 196 -26.39 0.70 1.79
C LYS A 196 -25.81 1.03 3.17
N GLY A 197 -25.91 2.30 3.54
CA GLY A 197 -25.40 2.81 4.82
C GLY A 197 -23.89 3.12 4.83
N SER A 198 -23.18 2.92 3.71
CA SER A 198 -21.82 3.42 3.58
C SER A 198 -21.82 4.94 3.48
N THR A 199 -20.99 5.58 4.31
CA THR A 199 -20.73 7.03 4.24
C THR A 199 -19.39 7.31 3.57
N ALA A 200 -18.76 6.30 2.96
CA ALA A 200 -17.44 6.46 2.36
C ALA A 200 -17.54 7.36 1.12
N THR A 201 -16.67 8.37 1.05
CA THR A 201 -16.54 9.23 -0.12
C THR A 201 -15.14 9.09 -0.68
N GLY A 202 -15.01 9.04 -2.00
CA GLY A 202 -13.73 8.77 -2.63
C GLY A 202 -13.85 8.55 -4.12
N HIS A 203 -12.83 7.93 -4.68
CA HIS A 203 -12.78 7.56 -6.08
C HIS A 203 -12.02 6.24 -6.23
N SER A 204 -12.35 5.49 -7.28
CA SER A 204 -11.56 4.35 -7.71
C SER A 204 -11.06 4.52 -9.13
N ARG A 205 -10.00 3.80 -9.49
CA ARG A 205 -9.44 3.75 -10.83
C ARG A 205 -9.29 2.32 -11.30
N LEU A 206 -9.68 2.06 -12.55
CA LEU A 206 -9.27 0.85 -13.27
C LEU A 206 -7.84 1.06 -13.78
N LEU A 207 -6.93 0.19 -13.36
CA LEU A 207 -5.52 0.26 -13.65
C LEU A 207 -5.07 -0.92 -14.51
N MET A 208 -4.38 -0.62 -15.60
CA MET A 208 -3.77 -1.59 -16.50
C MET A 208 -2.26 -1.67 -16.21
N PRO A 209 -1.71 -2.84 -15.87
CA PRO A 209 -0.29 -2.97 -15.55
C PRO A 209 0.55 -2.72 -16.79
N THR A 210 1.64 -1.96 -16.63
CA THR A 210 2.61 -1.82 -17.74
C THR A 210 3.37 -3.13 -17.95
N PRO A 211 3.89 -3.42 -19.17
CA PRO A 211 4.58 -4.69 -19.44
C PRO A 211 5.80 -4.98 -18.55
N TRP A 212 6.38 -3.93 -17.95
CA TRP A 212 7.54 -4.00 -17.06
C TRP A 212 7.17 -3.79 -15.57
N SER A 213 5.87 -3.64 -15.25
CA SER A 213 5.40 -3.62 -13.87
C SER A 213 5.74 -4.96 -13.19
N PRO A 214 6.27 -4.95 -11.95
CA PRO A 214 6.45 -6.18 -11.17
C PRO A 214 5.14 -6.92 -10.91
N LEU A 215 4.06 -6.18 -10.64
CA LEU A 215 2.69 -6.69 -10.57
C LEU A 215 2.05 -6.61 -11.97
N LYS A 216 2.18 -7.69 -12.75
CA LYS A 216 1.64 -7.85 -14.10
C LYS A 216 1.06 -9.26 -14.33
#